data_AF-A0A540LT66-F1
#
_entry.id   AF-A0A540LT66-F1
#
_cell.length_a   1.000
_cell.length_b   1.000
_cell.length_c   1.000
_cell.angle_alpha   90.00
_cell.angle_beta   90.00
_cell.angle_gamma   90.00
#
_symmetry.space_group_name_H-M   'P 1'
#
loop_
_entity.id
_entity.type
_entity.pdbx_description
1 polymer ?
#
loop_
_entity_poly.entity_id
_entity_poly.type
_entity_poly.pdbx_seq_one_letter_code
_entity_poly.pdbx_strand_id
1 'polypeptide(L)'
;MEVRGAVMPVFYSVEPSDVGDRSASFGKGFTQLEQKYKNDKVMVERWKAALAKVAKIKGYPSKNRKEPELIREILETVRNEVGPLSLEPEENLVEVNSKLKRLDVLLELESNDVLFIGIWGMSGIGKTTIAKASYKRICHKFEVKSLQERVR
;
A
#
# COMPACT_ATOMS: atom_id res chain seq x y z
N MET A 1 9.47 -1.43 7.52
CA MET A 1 9.16 -0.22 8.30
C MET A 1 7.71 0.11 8.01
N GLU A 2 6.80 -0.05 8.96
CA GLU A 2 5.42 0.44 8.78
C GLU A 2 5.46 1.98 8.82
N VAL A 3 5.38 2.62 7.66
CA VAL A 3 5.36 4.08 7.58
C VAL A 3 3.92 4.55 7.80
N ARG A 4 3.48 4.60 9.05
CA ARG A 4 2.24 5.33 9.41
C ARG A 4 2.40 6.78 8.95
N GLY A 5 1.59 7.20 7.97
CA GLY A 5 1.58 8.57 7.45
C GLY A 5 2.40 8.81 6.17
N ALA A 6 2.75 7.76 5.43
CA ALA A 6 3.34 7.93 4.09
C ALA A 6 2.38 8.67 3.14
N VAL A 7 2.92 9.63 2.38
CA VAL A 7 2.18 10.38 1.35
C VAL A 7 2.75 10.00 -0.01
N MET A 8 1.87 9.61 -0.93
CA MET A 8 2.23 9.20 -2.28
C MET A 8 1.53 10.11 -3.30
N PRO A 9 2.18 11.18 -3.78
CA PRO A 9 1.56 12.11 -4.70
C PRO A 9 1.46 11.52 -6.11
N VAL A 10 0.30 11.74 -6.74
CA VAL A 10 0.06 11.44 -8.16
C VAL A 10 -0.09 12.77 -8.89
N PHE A 11 0.80 13.02 -9.85
CA PHE A 11 0.84 14.26 -10.63
C PHE A 11 0.11 14.05 -11.96
N TYR A 12 -1.20 14.28 -11.93
CA TYR A 12 -2.08 14.04 -13.07
C TYR A 12 -2.18 15.27 -13.98
N SER A 13 -1.73 15.14 -15.24
CA SER A 13 -1.66 16.22 -16.25
C SER A 13 -0.93 17.48 -15.79
N VAL A 14 -0.05 17.36 -14.80
CA VAL A 14 0.79 18.44 -14.26
C VAL A 14 2.19 17.91 -13.96
N GLU A 15 3.21 18.75 -14.09
CA GLU A 15 4.54 18.42 -13.58
C GLU A 15 4.63 18.72 -12.08
N PRO A 16 5.45 17.99 -11.30
CA PRO A 16 5.73 18.34 -9.92
C PRO A 16 6.21 19.80 -9.74
N SER A 17 7.01 20.31 -10.69
CA SER A 17 7.45 21.70 -10.72
C SER A 17 6.29 22.68 -10.87
N ASP A 18 5.28 22.36 -11.67
CA ASP A 18 4.11 23.21 -11.87
C ASP A 18 3.35 23.40 -10.55
N VAL A 19 3.31 22.35 -9.72
CA VAL A 19 2.69 22.35 -8.40
C VAL A 19 3.53 23.10 -7.37
N GLY A 20 4.85 22.83 -7.31
CA GLY A 20 5.75 23.43 -6.33
C GLY A 20 6.01 24.91 -6.57
N ASP A 21 6.22 25.28 -7.82
CA ASP A 21 6.50 26.66 -8.23
C ASP A 21 5.21 27.44 -8.52
N ARG A 22 4.05 26.76 -8.50
CA ARG A 22 2.73 27.33 -8.86
C ARG A 22 2.81 28.01 -10.23
N SER A 23 3.31 27.27 -11.22
CA SER A 23 3.50 27.74 -12.58
C SER A 23 2.48 27.08 -13.54
N ALA A 24 2.57 27.40 -14.83
CA ALA A 24 1.69 26.85 -15.87
C ALA A 24 0.18 27.02 -15.55
N SER A 25 -0.64 26.05 -15.94
CA SER A 25 -2.09 26.05 -15.70
C SER A 25 -2.43 25.93 -14.21
N PHE A 26 -1.63 25.18 -13.45
CA PHE A 26 -1.80 25.00 -12.01
C PHE A 26 -1.69 26.35 -11.28
N GLY A 27 -0.66 27.14 -11.61
CA GLY A 27 -0.44 28.48 -11.09
C GLY A 27 -1.61 29.42 -11.33
N LYS A 28 -2.18 29.43 -12.54
CA LYS A 28 -3.36 30.26 -12.85
C LYS A 28 -4.55 29.94 -11.95
N GLY A 29 -4.81 28.65 -11.72
CA GLY A 29 -5.86 28.22 -10.78
C GLY A 29 -5.53 28.62 -9.34
N PHE A 30 -4.27 28.49 -8.94
CA PHE A 30 -3.81 28.87 -7.60
C PHE A 30 -3.94 30.39 -7.36
N THR A 31 -3.62 31.24 -8.34
CA THR A 31 -3.81 32.69 -8.21
C THR A 31 -5.26 33.08 -7.99
N GLN A 32 -6.22 32.40 -8.62
CA GLN A 32 -7.65 32.63 -8.36
C GLN A 32 -8.02 32.26 -6.93
N LEU A 33 -7.45 31.17 -6.39
CA LEU A 33 -7.61 30.77 -5.00
C LEU A 33 -7.02 31.82 -4.05
N GLU A 34 -5.83 32.34 -4.33
CA GLU A 34 -5.21 33.41 -3.52
C GLU A 34 -6.09 34.66 -3.47
N GLN A 35 -6.71 35.06 -4.58
CA GLN A 35 -7.62 36.21 -4.61
C GLN A 35 -8.88 35.95 -3.78
N LYS A 36 -9.43 34.74 -3.83
CA LYS A 36 -10.59 34.33 -3.03
C LYS A 36 -10.28 34.37 -1.53
N TYR A 37 -9.06 34.02 -1.14
CA TYR A 37 -8.61 33.95 0.26
C TYR A 37 -7.65 35.10 0.65
N LYS A 38 -7.72 36.24 -0.05
CA LYS A 38 -6.80 37.38 0.17
C LYS A 38 -6.74 37.92 1.60
N ASN A 39 -7.81 37.72 2.37
CA ASN A 39 -7.90 38.13 3.77
C ASN A 39 -7.28 37.11 4.75
N ASP A 40 -7.06 35.86 4.31
CA ASP A 40 -6.44 34.80 5.11
C ASP A 40 -5.05 34.45 4.58
N LYS A 41 -4.13 35.42 4.75
CA LYS A 41 -2.74 35.27 4.30
C LYS A 41 -2.04 34.09 4.98
N VAL A 42 -2.38 33.78 6.22
CA VAL A 42 -1.77 32.67 6.96
C VAL A 42 -2.12 31.33 6.31
N MET A 43 -3.38 31.15 5.91
CA MET A 43 -3.82 29.94 5.21
C MET A 43 -3.15 29.81 3.83
N VAL A 44 -3.09 30.91 3.07
CA VAL A 44 -2.44 30.92 1.75
C VAL A 44 -0.97 30.52 1.84
N GLU A 45 -0.20 31.07 2.79
CA GLU A 45 1.21 30.72 2.97
C GLU A 45 1.39 29.26 3.42
N ARG A 46 0.47 28.71 4.24
CA ARG A 46 0.49 27.29 4.59
C ARG A 46 0.30 26.39 3.38
N TRP A 47 -0.63 26.73 2.48
CA TRP A 47 -0.83 25.96 1.25
C TRP A 47 0.37 26.02 0.33
N LYS A 48 0.97 27.20 0.14
CA LYS A 48 2.22 27.36 -0.63
C LYS A 48 3.33 26.45 -0.09
N ALA A 49 3.53 26.48 1.24
CA ALA A 49 4.53 25.64 1.88
C ALA A 49 4.22 24.14 1.74
N ALA A 50 2.95 23.75 1.85
CA ALA A 50 2.53 22.35 1.69
C ALA A 50 2.74 21.86 0.25
N LEU A 51 2.33 22.64 -0.76
CA LEU A 51 2.51 22.28 -2.17
C LEU A 51 3.99 22.19 -2.55
N ALA A 52 4.81 23.12 -2.06
CA ALA A 52 6.27 23.06 -2.24
C ALA A 52 6.90 21.82 -1.58
N LYS A 53 6.35 21.33 -0.47
CA LYS A 53 6.77 20.07 0.16
C LYS A 53 6.33 18.86 -0.67
N VAL A 54 5.06 18.82 -1.09
CA VAL A 54 4.50 17.72 -1.89
C VAL A 54 5.24 17.55 -3.22
N ALA A 55 5.58 18.66 -3.89
CA ALA A 55 6.34 18.65 -5.15
C ALA A 55 7.74 18.04 -5.03
N LYS A 56 8.32 18.01 -3.82
CA LYS A 56 9.63 17.40 -3.54
C LYS A 56 9.54 15.91 -3.20
N ILE A 57 8.33 15.39 -2.93
CA ILE A 57 8.13 13.97 -2.68
C ILE A 57 8.16 13.26 -4.03
N LYS A 58 8.93 12.16 -4.13
CA LYS A 58 8.91 11.30 -5.31
C LYS A 58 7.50 10.73 -5.47
N GLY A 59 6.84 11.06 -6.57
CA GLY A 59 5.49 10.63 -6.87
C GLY A 59 5.36 10.04 -8.26
N TYR A 60 4.12 9.93 -8.71
CA TYR A 60 3.74 9.26 -9.95
C TYR A 60 3.30 10.28 -11.00
N PRO A 61 4.17 10.70 -11.93
CA PRO A 61 3.77 11.57 -13.03
C PRO A 61 2.96 10.79 -14.05
N SER A 62 1.88 11.41 -14.54
CA SER A 62 1.02 10.83 -15.58
C SER A 62 1.47 11.16 -17.00
N LYS A 63 2.26 12.22 -17.17
CA LYS A 63 2.67 12.69 -18.49
C LYS A 63 3.48 11.62 -19.23
N ASN A 64 3.19 11.45 -20.51
CA ASN A 64 3.81 10.43 -21.37
C ASN A 64 3.59 8.98 -20.93
N ARG A 65 2.59 8.70 -20.08
CA ARG A 65 2.23 7.36 -19.64
C ARG A 65 0.80 7.02 -20.01
N LYS A 66 0.53 5.74 -20.27
CA LYS A 66 -0.86 5.26 -20.41
C LYS A 66 -1.46 5.11 -19.03
N GLU A 67 -2.67 5.63 -18.83
CA GLU A 67 -3.36 5.58 -17.54
C GLU A 67 -3.47 4.16 -16.95
N PRO A 68 -3.79 3.10 -17.71
CA PRO A 68 -3.88 1.76 -17.15
C PRO A 68 -2.57 1.25 -16.56
N GLU A 69 -1.43 1.61 -17.17
CA GLU A 69 -0.10 1.22 -16.70
C GLU A 69 0.26 1.98 -15.41
N LEU A 70 -0.05 3.28 -15.35
CA LEU A 70 0.11 4.10 -14.15
C LEU A 70 -0.73 3.58 -12.98
N ILE A 71 -2.00 3.26 -13.23
CA ILE A 71 -2.92 2.72 -12.23
C ILE A 71 -2.42 1.39 -11.68
N ARG A 72 -1.95 0.48 -12.55
CA ARG A 72 -1.39 -0.81 -12.12
C ARG A 72 -0.18 -0.64 -11.20
N GLU A 73 0.77 0.21 -11.57
CA GLU A 73 1.95 0.48 -10.74
C GLU A 73 1.59 1.07 -9.36
N ILE A 74 0.63 2.01 -9.33
CA ILE A 74 0.12 2.59 -8.08
C ILE A 74 -0.51 1.49 -7.21
N LEU A 75 -1.36 0.62 -7.80
CA LEU A 75 -2.02 -0.46 -7.07
C LEU A 75 -1.01 -1.47 -6.51
N GLU A 76 0.00 -1.85 -7.29
CA GLU A 76 1.08 -2.74 -6.85
C GLU A 76 1.88 -2.12 -5.70
N THR A 77 2.22 -0.84 -5.82
CA THR A 77 2.93 -0.12 -4.74
C THR A 77 2.11 -0.10 -3.46
N VAL A 78 0.84 0.32 -3.52
CA VAL A 78 -0.03 0.39 -2.34
C VAL A 78 -0.21 -1.00 -1.71
N ARG A 79 -0.41 -2.04 -2.54
CA ARG A 79 -0.55 -3.42 -2.08
C ARG A 79 0.69 -3.90 -1.33
N ASN A 80 1.88 -3.54 -1.79
CA ASN A 80 3.14 -3.95 -1.17
C ASN A 80 3.43 -3.15 0.10
N GLU A 81 3.14 -1.86 0.12
CA GLU A 81 3.44 -0.97 1.24
C GLU A 81 2.45 -1.10 2.41
N VAL A 82 1.15 -1.26 2.12
CA VAL A 82 0.10 -1.36 3.15
C VAL A 82 -0.03 -2.78 3.69
N GLY A 83 0.45 -3.78 2.95
CA GLY A 83 0.24 -5.19 3.28
C GLY A 83 -1.24 -5.57 3.27
N PRO A 84 -1.59 -6.81 3.68
CA PRO A 84 -2.99 -7.19 3.82
C PRO A 84 -3.65 -6.32 4.91
N LEU A 85 -4.73 -5.62 4.55
CA LEU A 85 -5.66 -5.00 5.51
C LEU A 85 -6.24 -6.11 6.40
N SER A 86 -5.56 -6.44 7.50
CA SER A 86 -6.11 -7.33 8.52
C SER A 86 -7.15 -6.54 9.30
N LEU A 87 -8.41 -6.62 8.86
CA LEU A 87 -9.56 -6.05 9.57
C LEU A 87 -9.98 -6.87 10.80
N GLU A 88 -9.23 -7.92 11.16
CA GLU A 88 -9.50 -8.70 12.36
C GLU A 88 -8.39 -8.50 13.40
N PRO A 89 -8.75 -8.42 14.69
CA PRO A 89 -7.76 -8.35 15.76
C PRO A 89 -6.84 -9.55 15.64
N GLU A 90 -5.53 -9.30 15.62
CA GLU A 90 -4.57 -10.35 15.96
C GLU A 90 -4.88 -10.79 17.39
N GLU A 91 -5.65 -11.88 17.52
CA GLU A 91 -5.64 -12.63 18.77
C GLU A 91 -4.18 -13.00 19.03
N ASN A 92 -3.62 -12.44 20.09
CA ASN A 92 -2.25 -12.64 20.55
C ASN A 92 -1.97 -14.12 20.83
N LEU A 93 -1.73 -14.89 19.76
CA LEU A 93 -1.36 -16.29 19.83
C LEU A 93 0.15 -16.36 19.57
N VAL A 94 0.93 -16.09 20.62
CA VAL A 94 2.40 -16.20 20.63
C VAL A 94 2.86 -17.54 20.01
N GLU A 95 2.08 -18.60 20.22
CA GLU A 95 2.32 -19.94 19.65
C GLU A 95 2.01 -20.05 18.15
N VAL A 96 1.04 -19.30 17.62
CA VAL A 96 0.78 -19.25 16.17
C VAL A 96 1.92 -18.51 15.48
N ASN A 97 2.42 -17.42 16.06
CA ASN A 97 3.53 -16.65 15.49
C ASN A 97 4.83 -17.47 15.39
N SER A 98 5.14 -18.33 16.38
CA SER A 98 6.31 -19.21 16.30
C SER A 98 6.17 -20.31 15.23
N LYS A 99 4.95 -20.88 15.08
CA LYS A 99 4.63 -21.85 14.02
C LYS A 99 4.64 -21.20 12.62
N LEU A 100 4.18 -19.96 12.50
CA LEU A 100 4.24 -19.18 11.26
C LEU A 100 5.68 -18.90 10.83
N LYS A 101 6.59 -18.55 11.76
CA LYS A 101 8.02 -18.39 11.43
C LYS A 101 8.65 -19.66 10.87
N ARG A 102 8.29 -20.83 11.42
CA ARG A 102 8.72 -22.12 10.85
C ARG A 102 8.14 -22.35 9.45
N LEU A 103 6.89 -21.96 9.24
CA LEU A 103 6.26 -22.05 7.93
C LEU A 103 6.90 -21.09 6.91
N ASP A 104 7.29 -19.88 7.31
CA ASP A 104 7.97 -18.93 6.44
C ASP A 104 9.29 -19.51 5.89
N VAL A 105 10.03 -20.25 6.73
CA VAL A 105 11.24 -20.97 6.29
C VAL A 105 10.90 -22.09 5.29
N LEU A 106 9.82 -22.84 5.53
CA LEU A 106 9.39 -23.92 4.63
C LEU A 106 8.77 -23.42 3.32
N LEU A 107 8.20 -22.22 3.33
CA LEU A 107 7.52 -21.63 2.19
C LEU A 107 8.50 -21.08 1.14
N GLU A 108 9.79 -20.91 1.48
CA GLU A 108 10.85 -20.39 0.61
C GLU A 108 10.32 -19.43 -0.45
N LEU A 109 9.64 -18.36 -0.02
CA LEU A 109 8.77 -17.51 -0.87
C LEU A 109 9.51 -16.78 -2.01
N GLU A 110 10.81 -16.99 -2.15
CA GLU A 110 11.69 -16.47 -3.20
C GLU A 110 12.05 -17.52 -4.26
N SER A 111 11.70 -18.80 -4.06
CA SER A 111 11.81 -19.84 -5.09
C SER A 111 10.62 -19.79 -6.05
N ASN A 112 10.87 -20.10 -7.32
CA ASN A 112 9.83 -20.29 -8.34
C ASN A 112 9.21 -21.70 -8.34
N ASP A 113 9.54 -22.52 -7.34
CA ASP A 113 9.06 -23.90 -7.25
C ASP A 113 7.61 -23.99 -6.77
N VAL A 114 6.91 -25.04 -7.20
CA VAL A 114 5.55 -25.35 -6.73
C VAL A 114 5.65 -26.18 -5.45
N LEU A 115 5.23 -25.60 -4.32
CA LEU A 115 5.31 -26.23 -2.99
C LEU A 115 3.93 -26.72 -2.51
N PHE A 116 3.92 -27.92 -1.94
CA PHE A 116 2.78 -28.46 -1.20
C PHE A 116 3.13 -28.62 0.27
N ILE A 117 2.33 -28.02 1.16
CA ILE A 117 2.57 -28.07 2.61
C ILE A 117 1.41 -28.77 3.31
N GLY A 118 1.72 -29.84 4.02
CA GLY A 118 0.79 -30.56 4.90
C GLY A 118 0.93 -30.12 6.36
N ILE A 119 -0.19 -29.83 7.03
CA ILE A 119 -0.24 -29.58 8.48
C ILE A 119 -0.99 -30.75 9.15
N TRP A 120 -0.28 -31.57 9.93
CA TRP A 120 -0.85 -32.72 10.63
C TRP A 120 -0.76 -32.60 12.16
N GLY A 121 -1.50 -33.45 12.88
CA GLY A 121 -1.49 -33.50 14.34
C GLY A 121 -2.85 -33.85 14.93
N MET A 122 -2.91 -33.99 16.26
CA MET A 122 -4.12 -34.35 17.00
C MET A 122 -5.30 -33.40 16.74
N SER A 123 -6.53 -33.87 17.00
CA SER A 123 -7.72 -33.02 16.94
C SER A 123 -7.60 -31.84 17.93
N GLY A 124 -8.16 -30.68 17.58
CA GLY A 124 -8.15 -29.50 18.45
C GLY A 124 -6.84 -28.70 18.53
N ILE A 125 -5.71 -29.19 18.00
CA ILE A 125 -4.39 -28.51 18.11
C ILE A 125 -4.25 -27.22 17.26
N GLY A 126 -5.33 -26.77 16.60
CA GLY A 126 -5.33 -25.53 15.83
C GLY A 126 -4.77 -25.63 14.40
N LYS A 127 -4.74 -26.81 13.77
CA LYS A 127 -4.27 -27.00 12.38
C LYS A 127 -4.91 -26.02 11.38
N THR A 128 -6.24 -25.94 11.42
CA THR A 128 -7.02 -25.03 10.57
C THR A 128 -6.70 -23.58 10.88
N THR A 129 -6.52 -23.22 12.16
CA THR A 129 -6.15 -21.86 12.58
C THR A 129 -4.80 -21.46 12.00
N ILE A 130 -3.81 -22.36 12.04
CA ILE A 130 -2.48 -22.11 11.46
C ILE A 130 -2.59 -21.94 9.94
N ALA A 131 -3.33 -22.81 9.24
CA ALA A 131 -3.52 -22.69 7.79
C ALA A 131 -4.17 -21.34 7.42
N LYS A 132 -5.23 -20.92 8.14
CA LYS A 132 -5.91 -19.63 7.93
C LYS A 132 -4.98 -18.45 8.17
N ALA A 133 -4.23 -18.46 9.28
CA ALA A 133 -3.29 -17.39 9.61
C ALA A 133 -2.16 -17.28 8.55
N SER A 134 -1.66 -18.42 8.08
CA SER A 134 -0.64 -18.49 7.03
C SER A 134 -1.16 -17.91 5.72
N TYR A 135 -2.38 -18.30 5.31
CA TYR A 135 -3.03 -17.75 4.13
C TYR A 135 -3.17 -16.23 4.21
N LYS A 136 -3.74 -15.71 5.31
CA LYS A 136 -3.89 -14.26 5.52
C LYS A 136 -2.54 -13.53 5.38
N ARG A 137 -1.47 -14.12 5.94
CA ARG A 137 -0.12 -13.57 5.90
C ARG A 137 0.48 -13.54 4.50
N ILE A 138 0.38 -14.60 3.69
CA ILE A 138 1.12 -14.70 2.42
C ILE A 138 0.29 -14.44 1.17
N CYS A 139 -1.03 -14.48 1.25
CA CYS A 139 -1.89 -14.40 0.06
C CYS A 139 -1.75 -13.08 -0.71
N HIS A 140 -1.25 -12.01 -0.09
CA HIS A 140 -0.96 -10.76 -0.80
C HIS A 140 0.21 -10.87 -1.78
N LYS A 141 1.03 -11.93 -1.71
CA LYS A 141 2.14 -12.18 -2.65
C LYS A 141 1.72 -12.94 -3.92
N PHE A 142 0.50 -13.49 -3.95
CA PHE A 142 0.01 -14.29 -5.07
C PHE A 142 -1.02 -13.51 -5.90
N GLU A 143 -0.98 -13.67 -7.23
CA GLU A 143 -1.95 -13.03 -8.13
C GLU A 143 -3.35 -13.65 -7.97
N VAL A 144 -3.44 -14.98 -7.96
CA VAL A 144 -4.66 -15.75 -7.74
C VAL A 144 -4.57 -16.46 -6.40
N LYS A 145 -5.65 -16.40 -5.61
CA LYS A 145 -5.70 -16.97 -4.26
C LYS A 145 -7.10 -17.45 -3.90
N SER A 146 -7.16 -18.55 -3.17
CA SER A 146 -8.39 -19.07 -2.59
C SER A 146 -8.09 -19.83 -1.31
N LEU A 147 -9.03 -19.79 -0.36
CA LEU A 147 -8.99 -20.60 0.85
C LEU A 147 -10.21 -21.51 0.87
N GLN A 148 -10.00 -22.82 0.98
CA GLN A 148 -11.08 -23.79 1.14
C GLN A 148 -11.05 -24.37 2.55
N GLU A 149 -12.11 -24.15 3.32
CA GLU A 149 -12.16 -24.55 4.73
C GLU A 149 -12.67 -25.98 4.95
N ARG A 150 -13.28 -26.58 3.93
CA ARG A 150 -13.84 -27.93 3.95
C ARG A 150 -13.61 -28.59 2.61
N VAL A 151 -12.51 -29.33 2.50
CA VAL A 151 -12.33 -30.29 1.41
C VAL A 151 -13.09 -31.55 1.83
N ARG A 152 -14.14 -31.90 1.09
CA ARG A 152 -14.91 -33.15 1.28
C ARG A 152 -14.31 -34.25 0.44
#